data_AF-A0A1R0H6Q1-F1
#
_entry.id   AF-A0A1R0H6Q1-F1
#
_cell.length_a   1.000
_cell.length_b   1.000
_cell.length_c   1.000
_cell.angle_alpha   90.00
_cell.angle_beta   90.00
_cell.angle_gamma   90.00
#
_symmetry.space_group_name_H-M   'P 1'
#
loop_
_entity.id
_entity.type
_entity.pdbx_description
1 polymer ?
#
loop_
_entity_poly.entity_id
_entity_poly.type
_entity_poly.pdbx_seq_one_letter_code
_entity_poly.pdbx_strand_id
1 'polypeptide(L)'
;MTLLVMDPLVECKRYKSLYSQNRWVELSEKFKSIFFSLYGLPSMSILLLLLQTGISCLKTRSCSNDKNSDDSNRNCPICSSKALNEISKDLPLSYHTNSSLVCRISGLKMNENNPPMRLPNGYVYSYISLKDMSDKGNGIVQCPRSGDSFSFGDCVKLFIL
;
A
#
# COMPACT_ATOMS: atom_id res chain seq x y z
N MET A 1 29.20 -8.63 -54.36
CA MET A 1 29.79 -8.77 -53.01
C MET A 1 29.20 -10.00 -52.36
N THR A 2 30.00 -11.06 -52.19
CA THR A 2 29.57 -12.34 -51.63
C THR A 2 29.53 -12.24 -50.10
N LEU A 3 28.34 -12.44 -49.51
CA LEU A 3 28.17 -12.55 -48.06
C LEU A 3 28.72 -13.90 -47.61
N LEU A 4 29.84 -13.89 -46.89
CA LEU A 4 30.37 -15.05 -46.17
C LEU A 4 29.43 -15.37 -45.00
N VAL A 5 28.60 -16.40 -45.17
CA VAL A 5 27.86 -17.03 -44.07
C VAL A 5 28.85 -17.95 -43.35
N MET A 6 29.34 -17.52 -42.19
CA MET A 6 30.24 -18.33 -41.36
C MET A 6 29.42 -19.23 -40.44
N ASP A 7 29.78 -20.51 -40.36
CA ASP A 7 29.12 -21.49 -39.52
C ASP A 7 29.38 -21.20 -38.03
N PRO A 8 28.40 -21.39 -37.13
CA PRO A 8 28.55 -21.20 -35.67
C PRO A 8 29.67 -22.05 -35.04
N LEU A 9 30.15 -23.10 -35.70
CA LEU A 9 31.26 -23.94 -35.24
C LEU A 9 32.64 -23.28 -35.38
N VAL A 10 32.77 -22.22 -36.18
CA VAL A 10 34.06 -21.55 -36.42
C VAL A 10 34.46 -20.69 -35.22
N GLU A 11 35.63 -20.94 -34.62
CA GLU A 11 36.17 -20.24 -33.44
C GLU A 11 36.62 -18.78 -33.71
N CYS A 12 35.92 -18.07 -34.58
CA CYS A 12 36.17 -16.65 -34.77
C CYS A 12 35.47 -15.87 -33.64
N LYS A 13 36.24 -15.36 -32.66
CA LYS A 13 35.72 -14.64 -31.47
C LYS A 13 34.66 -13.58 -31.79
N ARG A 14 34.79 -12.88 -32.92
CA ARG A 14 33.89 -11.81 -33.37
C ARG A 14 32.50 -12.31 -33.81
N TYR A 15 32.42 -13.55 -34.32
CA TYR A 15 31.17 -14.17 -34.76
C TYR A 15 30.57 -15.07 -33.68
N LYS A 16 31.39 -15.64 -32.79
CA LYS A 16 30.94 -16.41 -31.62
C LYS A 16 30.00 -15.60 -30.71
N SER A 17 30.23 -14.29 -30.56
CA SER A 17 29.31 -13.40 -29.83
C SER A 17 27.97 -13.21 -30.53
N LEU A 18 27.92 -13.30 -31.87
CA LEU A 18 26.69 -13.15 -32.66
C LEU A 18 25.76 -14.37 -32.53
N TYR A 19 26.30 -15.55 -32.26
CA TYR A 19 25.53 -16.79 -32.05
C TYR A 19 25.28 -17.11 -30.57
N SER A 20 25.62 -16.20 -29.64
CA SER A 20 25.42 -16.43 -28.21
C SER A 20 23.94 -16.40 -27.84
N GLN A 21 23.51 -17.30 -26.94
CA GLN A 21 22.10 -17.41 -26.53
C GLN A 21 21.58 -16.14 -25.85
N ASN A 22 22.45 -15.43 -25.11
CA ASN A 22 22.12 -14.17 -24.44
C ASN A 22 21.76 -13.05 -25.44
N ARG A 23 22.29 -13.12 -26.66
CA ARG A 23 22.03 -12.11 -27.69
C ARG A 23 20.58 -12.09 -28.15
N TRP A 24 19.87 -13.20 -28.05
CA TRP A 24 18.43 -13.22 -28.34
C TRP A 24 17.65 -12.33 -27.37
N VAL A 25 18.03 -12.32 -26.08
CA VAL A 25 17.41 -11.43 -25.08
C VAL A 25 17.69 -9.98 -25.45
N GLU A 26 18.94 -9.62 -25.74
CA GLU A 26 19.32 -8.26 -26.17
C GLU A 26 18.58 -7.81 -27.43
N LEU A 27 18.47 -8.69 -28.44
CA LEU A 27 17.74 -8.39 -29.68
C LEU A 27 16.26 -8.17 -29.41
N SER A 28 15.66 -8.98 -28.53
CA SER A 28 14.26 -8.83 -28.15
C SER A 28 14.00 -7.50 -27.42
N GLU A 29 14.89 -7.09 -26.53
CA GLU A 29 14.79 -5.80 -25.83
C GLU A 29 15.00 -4.63 -26.78
N LYS A 30 15.99 -4.70 -27.67
CA LYS A 30 16.20 -3.69 -28.71
C LYS A 30 15.00 -3.55 -29.62
N PHE A 31 14.43 -4.67 -30.08
CA PHE A 31 13.23 -4.65 -30.90
C PHE A 31 12.06 -3.98 -30.19
N LYS A 32 11.81 -4.32 -28.90
CA LYS A 32 10.78 -3.65 -28.09
C LYS A 32 11.05 -2.16 -27.94
N SER A 33 12.29 -1.76 -27.68
CA SER A 33 12.67 -0.35 -27.52
C SER A 33 12.44 0.47 -28.79
N ILE A 34 12.80 -0.09 -29.95
CA ILE A 34 12.60 0.55 -31.25
C ILE A 34 11.11 0.60 -31.58
N PHE A 35 10.38 -0.49 -31.34
CA PHE A 35 8.93 -0.54 -31.53
C PHE A 35 8.23 0.56 -30.71
N PHE A 36 8.56 0.69 -29.42
CA PHE A 36 8.02 1.74 -28.58
C PHE A 36 8.39 3.14 -29.08
N SER A 37 9.65 3.35 -29.49
CA SER A 37 10.08 4.62 -30.05
C SER A 37 9.39 4.97 -31.37
N LEU A 38 9.16 3.98 -32.24
CA LEU A 38 8.56 4.17 -33.57
C LEU A 38 7.08 4.55 -33.46
N TYR A 39 6.37 3.95 -32.51
CA TYR A 39 4.95 4.23 -32.25
C TYR A 39 4.72 5.31 -31.19
N GLY A 40 5.78 5.92 -30.63
CA GLY A 40 5.68 6.93 -29.58
C GLY A 40 5.09 6.40 -28.27
N LEU A 41 5.21 5.10 -28.00
CA LEU A 41 4.70 4.47 -26.78
C LEU A 41 5.73 4.61 -25.64
N PRO A 42 5.28 4.85 -24.40
CA PRO A 42 6.18 4.85 -23.25
C PRO A 42 6.71 3.44 -22.97
N SER A 43 7.97 3.35 -22.52
CA SER A 43 8.60 2.09 -22.11
C SER A 43 7.96 1.48 -20.85
N MET A 44 7.25 2.30 -20.08
CA MET A 44 6.49 1.92 -18.90
C MET A 44 5.00 2.00 -19.19
N SER A 45 4.23 1.04 -18.68
CA SER A 45 2.78 1.09 -18.75
C SER A 45 2.24 2.31 -18.00
N ILE A 46 1.41 3.12 -18.67
CA ILE A 46 0.74 4.28 -18.07
C ILE A 46 -0.10 3.85 -16.86
N LEU A 47 -0.70 2.66 -16.91
CA LEU A 47 -1.45 2.10 -15.78
C LEU A 47 -0.56 1.94 -14.55
N LEU A 48 0.68 1.48 -14.73
CA LEU A 48 1.61 1.29 -13.62
C LEU A 48 2.02 2.63 -13.02
N LEU A 49 2.27 3.64 -13.85
CA LEU A 49 2.57 5.00 -13.38
C LEU A 49 1.40 5.58 -12.57
N LEU A 50 0.18 5.49 -13.09
CA LEU A 50 -1.02 5.97 -12.40
C LEU A 50 -1.28 5.21 -11.09
N LEU A 51 -1.02 3.91 -11.08
CA LEU A 51 -1.14 3.10 -9.88
C LEU A 51 -0.11 3.51 -8.83
N GLN A 52 1.14 3.72 -9.22
CA GLN A 52 2.21 4.15 -8.33
C GLN A 52 1.94 5.54 -7.74
N THR A 53 1.48 6.49 -8.55
CA THR A 53 1.12 7.83 -8.05
C THR A 53 -0.11 7.80 -7.14
N GLY A 54 -1.10 6.95 -7.43
CA GLY A 54 -2.23 6.74 -6.54
C GLY A 54 -1.81 6.12 -5.20
N ILE A 55 -0.92 5.13 -5.22
CA ILE A 55 -0.40 4.48 -4.01
C ILE A 55 0.41 5.48 -3.18
N SER A 56 1.25 6.33 -3.78
CA SER A 56 2.06 7.30 -3.03
C SER A 56 1.20 8.34 -2.30
N CYS A 57 0.03 8.71 -2.84
CA CYS A 57 -0.95 9.57 -2.16
C CYS A 57 -1.62 8.90 -0.94
N LEU A 58 -1.64 7.56 -0.87
CA LEU A 58 -2.34 6.80 0.18
C LEU A 58 -1.39 6.14 1.18
N LYS A 59 -0.10 5.99 0.85
CA LYS A 59 0.88 5.25 1.64
C LYS A 59 1.21 6.02 2.92
N THR A 60 0.72 5.53 4.06
CA THR A 60 1.04 6.08 5.38
C THR A 60 2.10 5.24 6.10
N ARG A 61 2.68 5.76 7.19
CA ARG A 61 3.61 4.98 8.04
C ARG A 61 2.98 3.74 8.68
N SER A 62 1.66 3.75 8.86
CA SER A 62 0.89 2.61 9.36
C SER A 62 0.76 1.48 8.32
N CYS A 63 1.02 1.76 7.04
CA CYS A 63 1.14 0.76 5.99
C CYS A 63 2.52 0.09 6.05
N SER A 64 2.89 -0.49 7.19
CA SER A 64 4.13 -1.27 7.31
C SER A 64 3.95 -2.67 6.73
N ASN A 65 5.03 -3.26 6.21
CA ASN A 65 5.00 -4.58 5.54
C ASN A 65 4.69 -5.75 6.49
N ASP A 66 4.68 -5.51 7.80
CA ASP A 66 4.28 -6.51 8.78
C ASP A 66 2.75 -6.61 8.86
N LYS A 67 2.25 -7.65 8.19
CA LYS A 67 0.83 -8.00 8.01
C LYS A 67 0.05 -8.21 9.32
N ASN A 68 0.72 -8.26 10.46
CA ASN A 68 0.16 -8.66 11.74
C ASN A 68 0.13 -7.52 12.77
N SER A 69 0.38 -6.29 12.36
CA SER A 69 0.13 -5.15 13.25
C SER A 69 -1.38 -4.86 13.25
N ASP A 70 -2.00 -4.94 14.43
CA ASP A 70 -3.38 -4.50 14.66
C ASP A 70 -3.62 -3.04 14.21
N ASP A 71 -2.55 -2.28 14.03
CA ASP A 71 -2.57 -0.88 13.62
C ASP A 71 -2.74 -0.67 12.10
N SER A 72 -2.71 -1.75 11.30
CA SER A 72 -3.05 -1.66 9.88
C SER A 72 -4.52 -1.27 9.66
N ASN A 73 -4.76 -0.39 8.68
CA ASN A 73 -6.10 0.05 8.34
C ASN A 73 -6.77 -0.96 7.40
N ARG A 74 -7.85 -1.60 7.85
CA ARG A 74 -8.63 -2.57 7.05
C ARG A 74 -9.24 -1.96 5.79
N ASN A 75 -9.52 -0.66 5.81
CA ASN A 75 -10.08 0.07 4.67
C ASN A 75 -9.00 0.62 3.72
N CYS A 76 -7.71 0.40 4.01
CA CYS A 76 -6.64 0.86 3.15
C CYS A 76 -6.37 -0.20 2.05
N PRO A 77 -6.44 0.18 0.75
CA PRO A 77 -6.20 -0.76 -0.35
C PRO A 77 -4.77 -1.32 -0.36
N ILE A 78 -3.79 -0.56 0.16
CA ILE A 78 -2.39 -0.98 0.26
C ILE A 78 -2.22 -2.06 1.34
N CYS A 79 -2.97 -1.97 2.44
CA CYS A 79 -2.89 -2.94 3.55
C CYS A 79 -3.66 -4.22 3.23
N SER A 80 -4.75 -4.14 2.47
CA SER A 80 -5.61 -5.28 2.14
C SER A 80 -5.07 -6.15 0.99
N SER A 81 -4.38 -5.56 0.01
CA SER A 81 -3.88 -6.28 -1.17
C SER A 81 -2.37 -6.51 -1.11
N LYS A 82 -1.95 -7.79 -1.18
CA LYS A 82 -0.54 -8.17 -1.24
C LYS A 82 0.16 -7.58 -2.48
N ALA A 83 -0.51 -7.55 -3.64
CA ALA A 83 0.06 -7.04 -4.87
C ALA A 83 0.34 -5.52 -4.79
N LEU A 84 -0.59 -4.75 -4.23
CA LEU A 84 -0.41 -3.30 -4.04
C LEU A 84 0.66 -3.01 -2.99
N ASN A 85 0.73 -3.83 -1.94
CA ASN A 85 1.78 -3.73 -0.93
C ASN A 85 3.18 -3.92 -1.55
N GLU A 86 3.36 -4.92 -2.42
CA GLU A 86 4.64 -5.16 -3.10
C GLU A 86 5.06 -3.98 -3.98
N ILE A 87 4.14 -3.41 -4.75
CA ILE A 87 4.40 -2.21 -5.57
C ILE A 87 4.71 -1.00 -4.70
N SER A 88 4.14 -0.93 -3.50
CA SER A 88 4.30 0.21 -2.60
C SER A 88 5.68 0.33 -1.94
N LYS A 89 6.50 -0.72 -1.93
CA LYS A 89 7.75 -0.78 -1.15
C LYS A 89 8.67 0.40 -1.42
N ASP A 90 8.92 0.69 -2.69
CA ASP A 90 9.86 1.70 -3.14
C ASP A 90 9.24 3.10 -3.31
N LEU A 91 7.93 3.23 -3.02
CA LEU A 91 7.22 4.51 -3.17
C LEU A 91 7.36 5.40 -1.93
N PRO A 92 7.36 6.74 -2.11
CA PRO A 92 7.36 7.67 -0.99
C PRO A 92 6.05 7.59 -0.18
N LEU A 93 6.12 8.09 1.05
CA LEU A 93 4.95 8.23 1.91
C LEU A 93 4.13 9.46 1.51
N SER A 94 2.83 9.39 1.76
CA SER A 94 1.93 10.51 1.56
C SER A 94 2.26 11.65 2.52
N TYR A 95 2.27 12.88 1.99
CA TYR A 95 2.43 14.08 2.79
C TYR A 95 1.07 14.60 3.23
N HIS A 96 0.84 14.64 4.55
CA HIS A 96 -0.35 15.23 5.14
C HIS A 96 0.07 16.33 6.10
N THR A 97 -0.41 17.55 5.87
CA THR A 97 -0.18 18.70 6.77
C THR A 97 -1.00 18.62 8.04
N ASN A 98 -2.19 18.02 7.95
CA ASN A 98 -3.13 17.90 9.04
C ASN A 98 -3.49 16.43 9.27
N SER A 99 -3.36 15.97 10.51
CA SER A 99 -3.89 14.67 10.93
C SER A 99 -5.39 14.77 11.22
N SER A 100 -6.15 13.76 10.82
CA SER A 100 -7.55 13.59 11.23
C SER A 100 -7.70 12.24 11.91
N LEU A 101 -8.36 12.24 13.05
CA LEU A 101 -8.68 11.02 13.78
C LEU A 101 -9.97 10.43 13.24
N VAL A 102 -9.98 9.14 12.99
CA VAL A 102 -11.14 8.42 12.48
C VAL A 102 -11.38 7.21 13.36
N CYS A 103 -12.62 7.01 13.78
CA CYS A 103 -12.97 5.89 14.64
C CYS A 103 -12.91 4.57 13.87
N ARG A 104 -12.30 3.54 14.47
CA ARG A 104 -12.24 2.20 13.89
C ARG A 104 -13.60 1.50 13.80
N ILE A 105 -14.54 1.81 14.71
CA ILE A 105 -15.86 1.17 14.77
C ILE A 105 -16.82 1.85 13.79
N SER A 106 -17.04 3.16 13.94
CA SER A 106 -18.01 3.89 13.11
C SER A 106 -17.45 4.38 11.78
N GLY A 107 -16.13 4.46 11.61
CA GLY A 107 -15.50 5.10 10.44
C GLY A 107 -15.68 6.61 10.39
N LEU A 108 -16.29 7.22 11.42
CA LEU A 108 -16.54 8.67 11.46
C LEU A 108 -15.33 9.42 12.01
N LYS A 109 -15.17 10.67 11.56
CA LYS A 109 -14.14 11.58 12.08
C LYS A 109 -14.42 11.89 13.55
N MET A 110 -13.36 11.93 14.33
CA MET A 110 -13.39 12.26 15.74
C MET A 110 -13.04 13.74 15.87
N ASN A 111 -13.97 14.53 16.40
CA ASN A 111 -13.91 15.99 16.48
C ASN A 111 -14.60 16.47 17.77
N GLU A 112 -14.89 17.76 17.88
CA GLU A 112 -15.55 18.35 19.06
C GLU A 112 -16.92 17.72 19.37
N ASN A 113 -17.69 17.38 18.33
CA ASN A 113 -19.01 16.77 18.45
C ASN A 113 -18.94 15.24 18.66
N ASN A 114 -17.84 14.60 18.26
CA ASN A 114 -17.60 13.18 18.42
C ASN A 114 -16.18 12.94 18.98
N PRO A 115 -15.95 13.28 20.26
CA PRO A 115 -14.61 13.32 20.81
C PRO A 115 -13.99 11.92 20.95
N PRO A 116 -12.64 11.84 20.93
CA PRO A 116 -11.94 10.63 21.32
C PRO A 116 -12.13 10.29 22.79
N MET A 117 -12.50 9.05 23.03
CA MET A 117 -12.70 8.45 24.34
C MET A 117 -11.74 7.26 24.48
N ARG A 118 -11.00 7.21 25.58
CA ARG A 118 -10.03 6.16 25.89
C ARG A 118 -10.66 5.16 26.86
N LEU A 119 -10.54 3.88 26.52
CA LEU A 119 -10.85 2.76 27.41
C LEU A 119 -9.70 2.49 28.39
N PRO A 120 -9.95 1.81 29.53
CA PRO A 120 -8.92 1.48 30.51
C PRO A 120 -7.72 0.70 29.92
N ASN A 121 -7.97 -0.15 28.93
CA ASN A 121 -6.93 -0.90 28.20
C ASN A 121 -6.04 -0.04 27.27
N GLY A 122 -6.31 1.27 27.14
CA GLY A 122 -5.53 2.20 26.34
C GLY A 122 -6.02 2.43 24.92
N TYR A 123 -7.02 1.68 24.43
CA TYR A 123 -7.57 1.89 23.09
C TYR A 123 -8.55 3.07 23.05
N VAL A 124 -8.56 3.74 21.89
CA VAL A 124 -9.33 4.97 21.69
C VAL A 124 -10.42 4.74 20.64
N TYR A 125 -11.64 5.12 20.98
CA TYR A 125 -12.82 5.06 20.13
C TYR A 125 -13.60 6.36 20.23
N SER A 126 -14.60 6.54 19.36
CA SER A 126 -15.40 7.76 19.36
C SER A 126 -16.56 7.67 20.33
N TYR A 127 -16.93 8.80 20.93
CA TYR A 127 -18.04 8.87 21.88
C TYR A 127 -19.32 8.24 21.31
N ILE A 128 -19.68 8.56 20.06
CA ILE A 128 -20.88 8.02 19.41
C ILE A 128 -20.83 6.49 19.34
N SER A 129 -19.66 5.92 18.97
CA SER A 129 -19.50 4.47 18.87
C SER A 129 -19.60 3.76 20.22
N LEU A 130 -19.00 4.33 21.26
CA LEU A 130 -19.05 3.76 22.60
C LEU A 130 -20.45 3.87 23.19
N LYS A 131 -21.15 4.97 22.92
CA LYS A 131 -22.54 5.17 23.35
C LYS A 131 -23.48 4.16 22.70
N ASP A 132 -23.42 4.00 21.37
CA ASP A 132 -24.22 3.01 20.65
C ASP A 132 -23.94 1.58 21.13
N MET A 133 -22.68 1.27 21.45
CA MET A 133 -22.31 -0.02 22.02
C MET A 133 -22.86 -0.23 23.45
N SER A 134 -22.78 0.80 24.28
CA SER A 134 -23.34 0.81 25.64
C SER A 134 -24.86 0.66 25.64
N ASP A 135 -25.56 1.35 24.75
CA ASP A 135 -27.02 1.32 24.63
C ASP A 135 -27.52 -0.08 24.23
N LYS A 136 -26.74 -0.81 23.41
CA LYS A 136 -27.00 -2.21 23.03
C LYS A 136 -26.56 -3.21 24.09
N GLY A 137 -25.52 -2.89 24.85
CA GLY A 137 -24.84 -3.76 25.81
C GLY A 137 -25.21 -3.54 27.27
N ASN A 138 -26.36 -2.88 27.56
CA ASN A 138 -26.80 -2.56 28.92
C ASN A 138 -25.73 -1.84 29.78
N GLY A 139 -25.03 -0.86 29.20
CA GLY A 139 -24.00 -0.08 29.92
C GLY A 139 -22.58 -0.63 29.81
N ILE A 140 -22.40 -1.78 29.13
CA ILE A 140 -21.12 -2.45 28.94
C ILE A 140 -20.62 -2.21 27.52
N VAL A 141 -19.36 -1.80 27.40
CA VAL A 141 -18.64 -1.61 26.14
C VAL A 141 -17.58 -2.70 26.02
N GLN A 142 -17.61 -3.45 24.91
CA GLN A 142 -16.58 -4.43 24.58
C GLN A 142 -15.56 -3.87 23.59
N CYS A 143 -14.27 -3.94 23.92
CA CYS A 143 -13.22 -3.52 23.02
C CYS A 143 -13.09 -4.52 21.84
N PRO A 144 -13.23 -4.10 20.57
CA PRO A 144 -13.09 -4.99 19.43
C PRO A 144 -11.65 -5.44 19.13
N ARG A 145 -10.64 -4.87 19.81
CA ARG A 145 -9.23 -5.26 19.66
C ARG A 145 -8.81 -6.27 20.72
N SER A 146 -9.03 -5.99 22.00
CA SER A 146 -8.62 -6.90 23.09
C SER A 146 -9.69 -7.90 23.50
N GLY A 147 -10.97 -7.65 23.18
CA GLY A 147 -12.10 -8.46 23.64
C GLY A 147 -12.56 -8.14 25.06
N ASP A 148 -11.84 -7.28 25.79
CA ASP A 148 -12.17 -6.89 27.17
C ASP A 148 -13.44 -6.03 27.23
N SER A 149 -14.21 -6.20 28.31
CA SER A 149 -15.46 -5.48 28.55
C SER A 149 -15.28 -4.49 29.71
N PHE A 150 -15.73 -3.25 29.53
CA PHE A 150 -15.64 -2.17 30.52
C PHE A 150 -16.98 -1.45 30.68
N SER A 151 -17.17 -0.76 31.80
CA SER A 151 -18.31 0.14 31.95
C SER A 151 -18.11 1.39 31.11
N PHE A 152 -19.20 1.95 30.56
CA PHE A 152 -19.15 3.23 29.87
C PHE A 152 -18.60 4.37 30.77
N GLY A 153 -18.84 4.29 32.09
CA GLY A 153 -18.35 5.28 33.05
C GLY A 153 -16.83 5.33 33.21
N ASP A 154 -16.13 4.23 32.90
CA ASP A 154 -14.67 4.14 33.00
C ASP A 154 -13.95 4.78 31.78
N CYS A 155 -14.71 5.21 30.77
CA CYS A 155 -14.18 5.80 29.56
C CYS A 155 -13.80 7.27 29.79
N VAL A 156 -12.53 7.62 29.54
CA VAL A 156 -12.02 8.98 29.75
C VAL A 156 -11.96 9.74 28.43
N LYS A 157 -12.50 10.97 28.41
CA LYS A 157 -12.37 11.87 27.25
C LYS A 157 -10.91 12.28 27.08
N LEU A 158 -10.39 12.10 25.87
CA LEU A 158 -9.01 12.41 25.52
C LEU A 158 -8.94 13.76 24.80
N PHE A 159 -7.94 14.57 25.14
CA PHE A 159 -7.66 15.84 24.48
C PHE A 159 -6.35 15.71 23.73
N ILE A 160 -6.36 16.09 22.46
CA ILE A 160 -5.19 16.04 21.58
C ILE A 160 -4.92 17.49 21.20
N LEU A 161 -3.75 17.98 21.60
CA LEU A 161 -3.25 19.33 21.36
C LEU A 161 -2.53 19.41 20.01
#